data_AF-A0A831X0E4-F1
#
_entry.id   AF-A0A831X0E4-F1
#
_cell.length_a   1.000
_cell.length_b   1.000
_cell.length_c   1.000
_cell.angle_alpha   90.00
_cell.angle_beta   90.00
_cell.angle_gamma   90.00
#
_symmetry.space_group_name_H-M   'P 1'
#
loop_
_entity.id
_entity.type
_entity.pdbx_description
1 polymer ?
#
loop_
_entity_poly.entity_id
_entity_poly.type
_entity_poly.pdbx_seq_one_letter_code
_entity_poly.pdbx_strand_id
1 'polypeptide(L)'
;MPGRRKEAYQIALLIALALSCLPGQIQAALQDKNVEFGPQVSSYLELLKQEEEELEFQIKHKEISRRDYLRARNRINVYRRAIKDIVIRRGEDLVPELHAVVLSEIKTLFPDGIKDLNRLKQDHKVNENWRFVGVYISGEKFYLFERVR
;
A
#
# COMPACT_ATOMS: atom_id res chain seq x y z
N MET A 1 59.60 23.23 6.14
CA MET A 1 58.28 22.94 6.74
C MET A 1 57.44 22.05 5.83
N PRO A 2 57.46 20.71 6.00
CA PRO A 2 56.68 19.78 5.19
C PRO A 2 55.82 18.84 6.06
N GLY A 3 54.91 19.41 6.89
CA GLY A 3 54.10 18.61 7.83
C GLY A 3 52.60 18.58 7.54
N ARG A 4 52.03 19.59 6.88
CA ARG A 4 50.57 19.79 6.84
C ARG A 4 49.82 19.16 5.67
N ARG A 5 50.51 18.69 4.62
CA ARG A 5 49.84 18.15 3.42
C ARG A 5 49.46 16.67 3.57
N LYS A 6 50.22 15.89 4.35
CA LYS A 6 49.99 14.45 4.51
C LYS A 6 48.76 14.13 5.37
N GLU A 7 48.47 14.96 6.37
CA GLU A 7 47.29 14.80 7.24
C GLU A 7 45.98 15.11 6.51
N ALA A 8 45.98 16.10 5.61
CA ALA A 8 44.79 16.43 4.82
C ALA A 8 44.36 15.28 3.89
N TYR A 9 45.33 14.56 3.30
CA TYR A 9 45.03 13.38 2.48
C TYR A 9 44.60 12.17 3.31
N GLN A 10 45.14 11.97 4.52
CA GLN A 10 44.71 10.88 5.39
C GLN A 10 43.28 11.08 5.92
N ILE A 11 42.90 12.31 6.24
CA ILE A 11 41.54 12.64 6.67
C ILE A 11 40.55 12.52 5.50
N ALA A 12 40.92 12.94 4.29
CA ALA A 12 40.09 12.78 3.10
C ALA A 12 39.90 11.30 2.71
N LEU A 13 40.93 10.47 2.88
CA LEU A 13 40.86 9.03 2.58
C LEU A 13 39.98 8.26 3.59
N LEU A 14 39.96 8.67 4.86
CA LEU A 14 39.11 8.07 5.89
C LEU A 14 37.61 8.43 5.72
N ILE A 15 37.29 9.62 5.22
CA ILE A 15 35.90 10.02 4.93
C ILE A 15 35.37 9.33 3.66
N ALA A 16 36.22 9.13 2.65
CA ALA A 16 35.82 8.43 1.43
C ALA A 16 35.61 6.91 1.63
N LEU A 17 36.29 6.29 2.62
CA LEU A 17 36.12 4.87 2.94
C LEU A 17 34.91 4.58 3.84
N ALA A 18 34.37 5.58 4.53
CA ALA A 18 33.20 5.43 5.39
C ALA A 18 31.86 5.57 4.63
N LEU A 19 31.88 6.07 3.39
CA LEU A 19 30.66 6.33 2.60
C LEU A 19 30.32 5.23 1.58
N SER A 20 31.14 4.18 1.47
CA SER A 20 30.92 3.07 0.52
C SER A 20 30.19 1.86 1.10
N CYS A 21 29.75 1.93 2.37
CA CYS A 21 29.16 0.80 3.09
C CYS A 21 27.63 0.81 3.20
N LEU A 22 26.91 1.30 2.19
CA LEU A 22 25.45 1.05 2.07
C LEU A 22 25.02 0.71 0.62
N PRO A 23 25.57 -0.31 -0.05
CA PRO A 23 24.84 -0.94 -1.13
C PRO A 23 23.83 -1.93 -0.52
N GLY A 24 22.57 -1.52 -0.48
CA GLY A 24 21.45 -2.45 -0.59
C GLY A 24 20.98 -3.13 0.68
N GLN A 25 20.16 -2.44 1.49
CA GLN A 25 19.09 -3.06 2.29
C GLN A 25 17.90 -2.11 2.45
N ILE A 26 17.33 -1.64 1.34
CA ILE A 26 15.88 -1.38 1.30
C ILE A 26 15.30 -2.17 0.13
N GLN A 27 15.66 -3.46 0.08
CA GLN A 27 14.70 -4.42 -0.43
C GLN A 27 13.68 -4.55 0.68
N ALA A 28 12.63 -3.73 0.62
CA ALA A 28 11.35 -4.08 1.22
C ALA A 28 10.79 -5.29 0.45
N ALA A 29 11.53 -6.40 0.47
CA ALA A 29 10.94 -7.71 0.45
C ALA A 29 10.14 -7.76 1.74
N LEU A 30 8.88 -7.35 1.64
CA LEU A 30 7.82 -7.96 2.42
C LEU A 30 7.97 -9.46 2.18
N GLN A 31 8.82 -10.10 2.97
CA GLN A 31 8.64 -11.49 3.31
C GLN A 31 7.21 -11.53 3.83
N ASP A 32 6.31 -12.04 2.99
CA ASP A 32 5.17 -12.78 3.47
C ASP A 32 5.80 -13.79 4.44
N LYS A 33 5.84 -13.43 5.73
CA LYS A 33 5.85 -14.46 6.77
C LYS A 33 4.75 -15.41 6.32
N ASN A 34 5.04 -16.71 6.26
CA ASN A 34 4.04 -17.74 5.99
C ASN A 34 2.96 -17.67 7.09
N VAL A 35 2.12 -16.65 7.03
CA VAL A 35 0.91 -16.49 7.79
C VAL A 35 -0.06 -17.36 7.01
N GLU A 36 -0.33 -18.51 7.58
CA GLU A 36 -1.37 -19.38 7.06
C GLU A 36 -2.72 -18.69 7.34
N PHE A 37 -3.32 -18.15 6.29
CA PHE A 37 -4.64 -17.54 6.36
C PHE A 37 -5.69 -18.64 6.33
N GLY A 38 -6.81 -18.42 7.01
CA GLY A 38 -7.94 -19.34 6.95
C GLY A 38 -8.56 -19.39 5.55
N PRO A 39 -9.52 -20.30 5.33
CA PRO A 39 -10.14 -20.52 4.03
C PRO A 39 -10.76 -19.26 3.41
N GLN A 40 -11.45 -18.43 4.19
CA GLN A 40 -12.17 -17.26 3.64
C GLN A 40 -11.19 -16.22 3.10
N VAL A 41 -10.19 -15.87 3.90
CA VAL A 41 -9.16 -14.91 3.50
C VAL A 41 -8.32 -15.46 2.37
N SER A 42 -7.95 -16.74 2.41
CA SER A 42 -7.20 -17.39 1.32
C SER A 42 -7.98 -17.35 0.00
N SER A 43 -9.27 -17.68 0.01
CA SER A 43 -10.12 -17.59 -1.17
C SER A 43 -10.22 -16.16 -1.72
N TYR A 44 -10.33 -15.16 -0.84
CA TYR A 44 -10.34 -13.75 -1.28
C TYR A 44 -9.00 -13.30 -1.87
N LEU A 45 -7.87 -13.73 -1.29
CA LEU A 45 -6.55 -13.43 -1.84
C LEU A 45 -6.33 -14.08 -3.21
N GLU A 46 -6.85 -15.28 -3.44
CA GLU A 46 -6.82 -15.93 -4.75
C GLU A 46 -7.74 -15.20 -5.75
N LEU A 47 -8.92 -14.74 -5.33
CA LEU A 47 -9.79 -13.90 -6.16
C LEU A 47 -9.05 -12.63 -6.61
N LEU A 48 -8.37 -11.92 -5.70
CA LEU A 48 -7.57 -10.74 -6.06
C LEU A 48 -6.45 -11.04 -7.05
N LYS A 49 -5.88 -12.25 -7.02
CA LYS A 49 -4.88 -12.70 -7.99
C LYS A 49 -5.52 -12.93 -9.36
N GLN A 50 -6.69 -13.57 -9.41
CA GLN A 50 -7.45 -13.74 -10.65
C GLN A 50 -7.84 -12.39 -11.27
N GLU A 51 -8.27 -11.41 -10.46
CA GLU A 51 -8.55 -10.05 -10.92
C GLU A 51 -7.29 -9.36 -11.50
N GLU A 52 -6.11 -9.61 -10.93
CA GLU A 52 -4.85 -9.09 -11.46
C GLU A 52 -4.50 -9.74 -12.81
N GLU A 53 -4.69 -11.05 -12.95
CA GLU A 53 -4.48 -11.77 -14.22
C GLU A 53 -5.42 -11.26 -15.34
N GLU A 54 -6.69 -11.00 -15.01
CA GLU A 54 -7.66 -10.41 -15.93
C GLU A 54 -7.25 -8.99 -16.34
N LEU A 55 -6.78 -8.16 -15.42
CA LEU A 55 -6.27 -6.82 -15.75
C LEU A 55 -5.06 -6.88 -16.69
N GLU A 56 -4.15 -7.83 -16.50
CA GLU A 56 -3.01 -8.07 -17.40
C GLU A 56 -3.49 -8.50 -18.80
N PHE A 57 -4.53 -9.33 -18.87
CA PHE A 57 -5.15 -9.70 -20.13
C PHE A 57 -5.72 -8.46 -20.85
N GLN A 58 -6.53 -7.65 -20.17
CA GLN A 58 -7.19 -6.48 -20.74
C GLN A 58 -6.19 -5.43 -21.26
N ILE A 59 -5.12 -5.15 -20.50
CA ILE A 59 -4.09 -4.18 -20.95
C ILE A 59 -3.31 -4.71 -22.16
N LYS A 60 -3.03 -6.03 -22.21
CA LYS A 60 -2.36 -6.67 -23.35
C LYS A 60 -3.21 -6.59 -24.62
N HIS A 61 -4.52 -6.72 -24.49
CA HIS A 61 -5.48 -6.61 -25.59
C HIS A 61 -5.93 -5.17 -25.88
N LYS A 62 -5.38 -4.18 -25.17
CA LYS A 62 -5.69 -2.75 -25.31
C LYS A 62 -7.16 -2.41 -25.04
N GLU A 63 -7.83 -3.20 -24.20
CA GLU A 63 -9.22 -2.97 -23.80
C GLU A 63 -9.33 -1.85 -22.75
N ILE A 64 -8.25 -1.61 -22.01
CA ILE A 64 -8.15 -0.57 -20.99
C ILE A 64 -6.95 0.34 -21.23
N SER A 65 -7.03 1.57 -20.75
CA SER A 65 -5.90 2.49 -20.80
C SER A 65 -4.83 2.11 -19.76
N ARG A 66 -3.57 2.47 -20.03
CA ARG A 66 -2.46 2.25 -19.08
C ARG A 66 -2.73 2.90 -17.71
N ARG A 67 -3.38 4.07 -17.69
CA ARG A 67 -3.71 4.78 -16.45
C ARG A 67 -4.71 3.98 -15.62
N ASP A 68 -5.76 3.48 -16.27
CA ASP A 68 -6.82 2.74 -15.58
C ASP A 68 -6.31 1.38 -15.10
N TYR A 69 -5.48 0.70 -15.90
CA TYR A 69 -4.73 -0.50 -15.49
C TYR A 69 -3.89 -0.23 -14.22
N LEU A 70 -3.04 0.81 -14.23
CA LEU A 70 -2.17 1.11 -13.09
C LEU A 70 -2.99 1.39 -11.82
N ARG A 71 -4.07 2.16 -11.93
CA ARG A 71 -4.95 2.46 -10.79
C ARG A 71 -5.64 1.20 -10.26
N ALA A 72 -6.17 0.35 -11.13
CA ALA A 72 -6.83 -0.89 -10.74
C ALA A 72 -5.84 -1.84 -10.05
N ARG A 73 -4.66 -2.06 -10.65
CA ARG A 73 -3.60 -2.88 -10.05
C ARG A 73 -3.14 -2.34 -8.69
N ASN A 74 -2.96 -1.03 -8.58
CA ASN A 74 -2.64 -0.39 -7.30
C ASN A 74 -3.73 -0.61 -6.24
N ARG A 75 -5.01 -0.57 -6.64
CA ARG A 75 -6.14 -0.84 -5.74
C ARG A 75 -6.16 -2.29 -5.25
N ILE A 76 -5.90 -3.26 -6.14
CA ILE A 76 -5.75 -4.67 -5.76
C ILE A 76 -4.63 -4.83 -4.72
N ASN A 77 -3.48 -4.18 -4.93
CA ASN A 77 -2.37 -4.20 -3.96
C ASN A 77 -2.77 -3.61 -2.61
N VAL A 78 -3.57 -2.54 -2.61
CA VAL A 78 -4.13 -1.95 -1.38
C VAL A 78 -5.04 -2.93 -0.67
N TYR A 79 -5.97 -3.58 -1.37
CA TYR A 79 -6.86 -4.59 -0.76
C TYR A 79 -6.09 -5.77 -0.18
N ARG A 80 -5.12 -6.30 -0.94
CA ARG A 80 -4.26 -7.40 -0.50
C ARG A 80 -3.53 -7.06 0.80
N ARG A 81 -2.92 -5.87 0.88
CA ARG A 81 -2.25 -5.42 2.11
C ARG A 81 -3.24 -5.19 3.25
N ALA A 82 -4.33 -4.49 2.98
CA ALA A 82 -5.31 -4.13 4.00
C ALA A 82 -5.99 -5.34 4.64
N ILE A 83 -6.38 -6.34 3.83
CA ILE A 83 -6.99 -7.58 4.35
C ILE A 83 -6.01 -8.32 5.25
N LYS A 84 -4.76 -8.50 4.81
CA LYS A 84 -3.72 -9.13 5.64
C LYS A 84 -3.55 -8.39 6.97
N ASP A 85 -3.42 -7.05 6.92
CA ASP A 85 -3.26 -6.23 8.11
C ASP A 85 -4.48 -6.32 9.05
N ILE A 86 -5.69 -6.33 8.51
CA ILE A 86 -6.93 -6.44 9.31
C ILE A 86 -7.03 -7.81 9.97
N VAL A 87 -6.81 -8.89 9.22
CA VAL A 87 -6.91 -10.27 9.70
C VAL A 87 -5.86 -10.54 10.78
N ILE A 88 -4.63 -10.09 10.57
CA ILE A 88 -3.56 -10.20 11.58
C ILE A 88 -3.94 -9.43 12.86
N ARG A 89 -4.54 -8.24 12.74
CA ARG A 89 -4.97 -7.44 13.90
C ARG A 89 -6.18 -8.02 14.62
N ARG A 90 -7.17 -8.56 13.89
CA ARG A 90 -8.42 -9.11 14.45
C ARG A 90 -8.26 -10.54 14.94
N GLY A 91 -7.36 -11.32 14.35
CA GLY A 91 -7.22 -12.76 14.61
C GLY A 91 -8.38 -13.58 14.07
N GLU A 92 -9.14 -13.05 13.10
CA GLU A 92 -10.35 -13.66 12.54
C GLU A 92 -10.19 -13.92 11.04
N ASP A 93 -10.57 -15.11 10.59
CA ASP A 93 -10.67 -15.45 9.15
C ASP A 93 -11.95 -14.85 8.55
N LEU A 94 -12.03 -13.52 8.55
CA LEU A 94 -13.15 -12.76 8.02
C LEU A 94 -12.66 -11.69 7.06
N VAL A 95 -13.28 -11.62 5.89
CA VAL A 95 -13.00 -10.62 4.87
C VAL A 95 -14.03 -9.48 4.99
N PRO A 96 -13.64 -8.30 5.50
CA PRO A 96 -14.55 -7.15 5.56
C PRO A 96 -14.89 -6.61 4.16
N GLU A 97 -16.06 -5.96 4.05
CA GLU A 97 -16.49 -5.25 2.84
C GLU A 97 -15.70 -3.93 2.73
N LEU A 98 -14.57 -3.96 2.02
CA LEU A 98 -13.65 -2.85 1.87
C LEU A 98 -13.86 -2.07 0.58
N HIS A 99 -13.71 -0.75 0.68
CA HIS A 99 -13.73 0.18 -0.44
C HIS A 99 -12.50 1.09 -0.37
N ALA A 100 -11.54 0.86 -1.26
CA ALA A 100 -10.38 1.72 -1.44
C ALA A 100 -10.70 2.73 -2.52
N VAL A 101 -10.71 4.03 -2.18
CA VAL A 101 -11.03 5.11 -3.13
C VAL A 101 -9.92 6.15 -3.16
N VAL A 102 -9.64 6.69 -4.34
CA VAL A 102 -8.73 7.84 -4.47
C VAL A 102 -9.49 9.14 -4.25
N LEU A 103 -8.78 10.26 -4.08
CA LEU A 103 -9.43 11.55 -3.76
C LEU A 103 -10.51 11.94 -4.79
N SER A 104 -10.28 11.70 -6.08
CA SER A 104 -11.26 12.00 -7.15
C SER A 104 -12.51 11.11 -7.10
N GLU A 105 -12.48 9.99 -6.40
CA GLU A 105 -13.59 9.02 -6.28
C GLU A 105 -14.36 9.18 -4.96
N ILE A 106 -13.91 10.04 -4.04
CA ILE A 106 -14.57 10.23 -2.74
C ILE A 106 -16.04 10.61 -2.91
N LYS A 107 -16.36 11.47 -3.89
CA LYS A 107 -17.74 11.88 -4.15
C LYS A 107 -18.63 10.76 -4.69
N THR A 108 -18.04 9.72 -5.26
CA THR A 108 -18.79 8.53 -5.71
C THR A 108 -19.27 7.72 -4.50
N LEU A 109 -18.45 7.65 -3.45
CA LEU A 109 -18.79 6.91 -2.23
C LEU A 109 -19.58 7.75 -1.22
N PHE A 110 -19.29 9.04 -1.16
CA PHE A 110 -19.91 10.03 -0.29
C PHE A 110 -20.38 11.20 -1.15
N PRO A 111 -21.63 11.20 -1.65
CA PRO A 111 -22.14 12.25 -2.53
C PRO A 111 -21.98 13.67 -1.94
N ASP A 112 -22.21 13.79 -0.63
CA ASP A 112 -22.05 15.06 0.11
C ASP A 112 -20.59 15.38 0.44
N GLY A 113 -19.66 14.51 0.05
CA GLY A 113 -18.24 14.53 0.40
C GLY A 113 -17.97 14.10 1.84
N ILE A 114 -16.70 14.21 2.24
CA ILE A 114 -16.27 14.04 3.63
C ILE A 114 -15.54 15.31 4.05
N LYS A 115 -15.99 15.92 5.16
CA LYS A 115 -15.27 17.03 5.79
C LYS A 115 -13.96 16.52 6.36
N ASP A 116 -12.86 17.21 6.06
CA ASP A 116 -11.52 16.94 6.59
C ASP A 116 -11.06 15.48 6.46
N LEU A 117 -11.13 14.91 5.25
CA LEU A 117 -10.68 13.55 4.93
C LEU A 117 -9.27 13.21 5.48
N ASN A 118 -8.35 14.17 5.49
CA ASN A 118 -6.99 13.98 6.01
C ASN A 118 -6.89 13.93 7.55
N ARG A 119 -7.94 14.31 8.27
CA ARG A 119 -8.01 14.31 9.74
C ARG A 119 -8.79 13.12 10.29
N LEU A 120 -9.35 12.28 9.42
CA LEU A 120 -10.02 11.07 9.85
C LEU A 120 -9.03 10.16 10.59
N LYS A 121 -9.43 9.75 11.79
CA LYS A 121 -8.71 8.77 12.58
C LYS A 121 -9.17 7.37 12.19
N GLN A 122 -8.28 6.40 12.28
CA GLN A 122 -8.65 5.00 12.11
C GLN A 122 -9.84 4.64 13.02
N ASP A 123 -10.72 3.81 12.50
CA ASP A 123 -11.99 3.36 13.10
C ASP A 123 -13.05 4.47 13.29
N HIS A 124 -12.80 5.68 12.80
CA HIS A 124 -13.81 6.74 12.81
C HIS A 124 -15.00 6.37 11.92
N LYS A 125 -16.21 6.48 12.46
CA LYS A 125 -17.44 6.25 11.72
C LYS A 125 -17.71 7.43 10.78
N VAL A 126 -17.89 7.14 9.51
CA VAL A 126 -18.26 8.12 8.49
C VAL A 126 -19.69 7.83 8.08
N ASN A 127 -20.59 8.79 8.31
CA ASN A 127 -22.04 8.61 8.18
C ASN A 127 -22.52 7.39 9.00
N GLU A 128 -23.59 6.72 8.58
CA GLU A 128 -24.17 5.59 9.33
C GLU A 128 -23.57 4.23 8.95
N ASN A 129 -23.01 4.11 7.75
CA ASN A 129 -22.72 2.83 7.11
C ASN A 129 -21.23 2.58 6.82
N TRP A 130 -20.35 3.53 7.18
CA TRP A 130 -18.93 3.43 6.84
C TRP A 130 -18.06 3.63 8.07
N ARG A 131 -16.94 2.93 8.08
CA ARG A 131 -15.84 3.11 9.04
C ARG A 131 -14.57 3.39 8.26
N PHE A 132 -13.87 4.45 8.61
CA PHE A 132 -12.57 4.75 8.01
C PHE A 132 -11.51 3.80 8.56
N VAL A 133 -10.90 3.02 7.69
CA VAL A 133 -9.87 2.03 8.07
C VAL A 133 -8.49 2.65 8.08
N GLY A 134 -8.22 3.56 7.14
CA GLY A 134 -6.92 4.22 7.05
C GLY A 134 -6.55 4.64 5.64
N VAL A 135 -5.27 4.98 5.48
CA VAL A 135 -4.69 5.41 4.20
C VAL A 135 -3.63 4.42 3.77
N TYR A 136 -3.68 4.01 2.51
CA TYR A 136 -2.67 3.18 1.88
C TYR A 136 -2.07 3.90 0.68
N ILE A 137 -0.76 3.74 0.49
CA ILE A 137 -0.03 4.34 -0.63
C ILE A 137 0.42 3.21 -1.55
N SER A 138 -0.06 3.24 -2.80
CA SER A 138 0.40 2.38 -3.90
C SER A 138 0.26 3.16 -5.20
N GLY A 139 1.34 3.80 -5.66
CA GLY A 139 1.33 4.73 -6.80
C GLY A 139 0.59 6.05 -6.54
N GLU A 140 -0.56 6.02 -5.86
CA GLU A 140 -1.32 7.16 -5.35
C GLU A 140 -1.90 6.86 -3.96
N LYS A 141 -2.57 7.85 -3.37
CA LYS A 141 -3.16 7.76 -2.02
C LYS A 141 -4.58 7.20 -2.09
N PHE A 142 -4.77 6.04 -1.47
CA PHE A 142 -6.06 5.39 -1.32
C PHE A 142 -6.59 5.58 0.10
N TYR A 143 -7.82 6.06 0.21
CA TYR A 143 -8.58 6.12 1.45
C TYR A 143 -9.43 4.86 1.54
N LEU A 144 -9.21 4.08 2.58
CA LEU A 144 -9.88 2.81 2.76
C LEU A 144 -11.03 2.95 3.75
N PHE A 145 -12.19 2.49 3.32
CA PHE A 145 -13.40 2.44 4.13
C PHE A 145 -13.88 1.00 4.23
N GLU A 146 -14.43 0.64 5.38
CA GLU A 146 -15.12 -0.62 5.62
C GLU A 146 -16.61 -0.31 5.76
N ARG A 147 -17.45 -1.10 5.12
CA ARG A 147 -18.89 -0.99 5.29
C ARG A 147 -19.30 -1.61 6.63
N VAL A 148 -20.01 -0.84 7.43
CA VAL A 148 -20.58 -1.28 8.71
C VAL A 148 -22.08 -1.46 8.48
N ARG A 149 -22.58 -2.67 8.72
CA ARG A 149 -24.01 -2.98 8.70
C ARG A 149 -24.61 -2.78 10.09
#